data_AF-A0A935ZXH6-F1
#
_entry.id   AF-A0A935ZXH6-F1
#
_cell.length_a   1.000
_cell.length_b   1.000
_cell.length_c   1.000
_cell.angle_alpha   90.00
_cell.angle_beta   90.00
_cell.angle_gamma   90.00
#
_symmetry.space_group_name_H-M   'P 1'
#
loop_
_entity.id
_entity.type
_entity.pdbx_description
1 polymer ?
#
loop_
_entity_poly.entity_id
_entity_poly.type
_entity_poly.pdbx_seq_one_letter_code
_entity_poly.pdbx_strand_id
1 'polypeptide(L)'
;MSDSPENATAEPVAATPTTIPWLAHACGLAIVIAAALPITPDGRSFVALLIAEFQRGLLQGVLMLSGFGSPFLFGLAVLGVAWPRLHDAARDVLRGPIGLMHGQLLLVAFVVWRHGQAVAALPLLGFAVVGAVVYVRSGMAAPGGKRLTALATMRWGAIVVAGVAAWCRLQALAGVSLGRAVDVVLAASLVLAIVTRPRAR
;
A
#
# COMPACT_ATOMS: atom_id res chain seq x y z
N MET A 1 -53.03 8.14 -13.89
CA MET A 1 -52.07 9.27 -13.89
C MET A 1 -52.14 9.90 -12.51
N SER A 2 -51.18 9.58 -11.65
CA SER A 2 -51.03 10.21 -10.34
C SER A 2 -49.54 10.54 -10.22
N ASP A 3 -49.20 11.80 -10.42
CA ASP A 3 -47.86 12.34 -10.21
C ASP A 3 -47.53 12.26 -8.72
N SER A 4 -46.43 11.61 -8.38
CA SER A 4 -45.88 11.58 -7.02
C SER A 4 -44.73 12.61 -6.96
N PRO A 5 -44.90 13.75 -6.28
CA PRO A 5 -43.86 14.76 -6.16
C PRO A 5 -43.07 14.51 -4.88
N GLU A 6 -42.03 13.66 -4.94
CA GLU A 6 -41.05 13.59 -3.84
C GLU A 6 -39.65 13.20 -4.33
N ASN A 7 -39.24 13.78 -5.46
CA ASN A 7 -37.82 13.92 -5.78
C ASN A 7 -37.31 15.22 -5.12
N ALA A 8 -37.31 15.24 -3.79
CA ALA A 8 -36.60 16.24 -3.02
C ALA A 8 -35.10 16.00 -3.22
N THR A 9 -34.54 16.75 -4.16
CA THR A 9 -33.14 17.16 -4.27
C THR A 9 -32.30 16.80 -3.05
N ALA A 10 -31.63 15.65 -3.11
CA ALA A 10 -30.53 15.35 -2.19
C ALA A 10 -29.43 16.38 -2.48
N GLU A 11 -29.31 17.36 -1.59
CA GLU A 11 -28.23 18.33 -1.59
C GLU A 11 -26.91 17.56 -1.71
N PRO A 12 -26.06 17.82 -2.72
CA PRO A 12 -24.76 17.18 -2.80
C PRO A 12 -23.98 17.70 -1.59
N VAL A 13 -23.86 16.86 -0.55
CA VAL A 13 -23.02 17.12 0.61
C VAL A 13 -21.64 17.45 0.08
N ALA A 14 -21.29 18.75 0.10
CA ALA A 14 -20.05 19.25 -0.43
C ALA A 14 -18.92 18.42 0.17
N ALA A 15 -18.21 17.68 -0.68
CA ALA A 15 -17.07 16.89 -0.26
C ALA A 15 -16.07 17.87 0.35
N THR A 16 -15.98 17.88 1.68
CA THR A 16 -15.03 18.75 2.38
C THR A 16 -13.65 18.44 1.81
N PRO A 17 -12.91 19.42 1.29
CA PRO A 17 -11.58 19.17 0.75
C PRO A 17 -10.73 18.57 1.87
N THR A 18 -10.47 17.26 1.78
CA THR A 18 -9.60 16.57 2.73
C THR A 18 -8.18 16.99 2.39
N THR A 19 -7.71 18.06 3.03
CA THR A 19 -6.32 18.48 2.99
C THR A 19 -5.45 17.34 3.52
N ILE A 20 -4.55 16.85 2.68
CA ILE A 20 -3.64 15.76 3.04
C ILE A 20 -2.54 16.35 3.94
N PRO A 21 -2.27 15.78 5.12
CA PRO A 21 -1.22 16.29 6.00
C PRO A 21 0.14 16.30 5.30
N TRP A 22 0.93 17.37 5.47
CA TRP A 22 2.30 17.43 4.93
C TRP A 22 3.14 16.22 5.37
N LEU A 23 2.92 15.75 6.61
CA LEU A 23 3.62 14.61 7.17
C LEU A 23 3.35 13.30 6.41
N ALA A 24 2.17 13.15 5.77
CA ALA A 24 1.90 12.00 4.92
C ALA A 24 2.81 11.98 3.68
N HIS A 25 3.12 13.14 3.11
CA HIS A 25 4.03 13.27 1.98
C HIS A 25 5.48 13.00 2.39
N ALA A 26 5.89 13.48 3.56
CA ALA A 26 7.19 13.15 4.13
C ALA A 26 7.35 11.64 4.34
N CYS A 27 6.30 10.94 4.81
CA CYS A 27 6.30 9.49 4.90
C CYS A 27 6.36 8.81 3.52
N GLY A 28 5.61 9.31 2.53
CA GLY A 28 5.67 8.83 1.14
C GLY A 28 7.09 8.94 0.58
N LEU A 29 7.74 10.09 0.76
CA LEU A 29 9.12 10.32 0.36
C LEU A 29 10.10 9.38 1.08
N ALA A 30 9.94 9.20 2.40
CA ALA A 30 10.79 8.29 3.17
C ALA A 30 10.68 6.84 2.69
N ILE A 31 9.46 6.37 2.36
CA ILE A 31 9.24 5.04 1.76
C ILE A 31 9.99 4.95 0.43
N VAL A 32 9.90 5.95 -0.45
CA VAL A 32 10.59 5.96 -1.75
C VAL A 32 12.11 5.93 -1.60
N ILE A 33 12.67 6.78 -0.73
CA ILE A 33 14.12 6.84 -0.49
C ILE A 33 14.63 5.51 0.09
N ALA A 34 13.81 4.80 0.88
CA ALA A 34 14.17 3.50 1.42
C ALA A 34 14.46 2.44 0.32
N ALA A 35 13.99 2.63 -0.92
CA ALA A 35 14.34 1.75 -2.04
C ALA A 35 15.85 1.72 -2.33
N ALA A 36 16.57 2.80 -2.01
CA ALA A 36 18.01 2.91 -2.17
C ALA A 36 18.80 2.40 -0.96
N LEU A 37 18.15 2.11 0.16
CA LEU A 37 18.79 1.56 1.36
C LEU A 37 18.96 0.04 1.27
N PRO A 38 19.90 -0.56 2.01
CA PRO A 38 20.05 -2.01 2.10
C PRO A 38 18.75 -2.70 2.52
N ILE A 39 18.30 -3.67 1.72
CA ILE A 39 17.12 -4.50 1.99
C ILE A 39 17.50 -5.96 2.21
N THR A 40 18.47 -6.48 1.47
CA THR A 40 18.94 -7.87 1.62
C THR A 40 19.96 -8.02 2.75
N PRO A 41 20.15 -9.23 3.30
CA PRO A 41 21.23 -9.51 4.25
C PRO A 41 22.61 -9.12 3.70
N ASP A 42 22.84 -9.34 2.40
CA ASP A 42 24.10 -9.00 1.72
C ASP A 42 24.30 -7.49 1.46
N GLY A 43 23.41 -6.63 1.97
CA GLY A 43 23.53 -5.19 1.85
C GLY A 43 23.02 -4.57 0.54
N ARG A 44 22.46 -5.35 -0.39
CA ARG A 44 21.91 -4.83 -1.65
C ARG A 44 20.61 -4.06 -1.40
N SER A 45 20.43 -2.97 -2.14
CA SER A 45 19.20 -2.17 -2.14
C SER A 45 18.20 -2.67 -3.17
N PHE A 46 16.93 -2.27 -3.04
CA PHE A 46 15.92 -2.61 -4.05
C PHE A 46 16.27 -2.02 -5.42
N VAL A 47 16.79 -0.79 -5.46
CA VAL A 47 17.24 -0.16 -6.72
C VAL A 47 18.33 -0.98 -7.40
N ALA A 48 19.32 -1.46 -6.65
CA ALA A 48 20.38 -2.29 -7.20
C ALA A 48 19.84 -3.61 -7.77
N LEU A 49 18.92 -4.26 -7.05
CA LEU A 49 18.25 -5.47 -7.52
C LEU A 49 17.42 -5.20 -8.77
N LEU A 50 16.68 -4.09 -8.82
CA LEU A 50 15.84 -3.71 -9.94
C LEU A 50 16.66 -3.46 -11.21
N ILE A 51 17.78 -2.73 -11.09
CA ILE A 51 18.70 -2.49 -12.20
C ILE A 51 19.25 -3.82 -12.72
N ALA A 52 19.66 -4.72 -11.83
CA ALA A 52 20.15 -6.05 -12.21
C ALA A 52 19.08 -6.87 -12.96
N GLU A 53 17.80 -6.79 -12.56
CA GLU A 53 16.71 -7.45 -13.29
C GLU A 53 16.43 -6.82 -14.65
N PHE A 54 16.49 -5.49 -14.78
CA PHE A 54 16.38 -4.84 -16.10
C PHE A 54 17.52 -5.20 -17.05
N GLN A 55 18.73 -5.41 -16.51
CA GLN A 55 19.87 -5.92 -17.29
C GLN A 55 19.66 -7.37 -17.76
N ARG A 56 18.86 -8.16 -17.04
CA ARG A 56 18.45 -9.52 -17.47
C ARG A 56 17.33 -9.49 -18.51
N GLY A 57 16.48 -8.46 -18.47
CA GLY A 57 15.50 -8.17 -19.52
C GLY A 57 14.37 -7.26 -19.03
N LEU A 58 13.65 -6.66 -20.00
CA LEU A 58 12.58 -5.70 -19.72
C LEU A 58 11.45 -6.32 -18.90
N LEU A 59 11.03 -7.53 -19.27
CA LEU A 59 9.95 -8.25 -18.58
C LEU A 59 10.31 -8.54 -17.11
N GLN A 60 11.54 -8.99 -16.86
CA GLN A 60 12.04 -9.30 -15.52
C GLN A 60 12.03 -8.06 -14.63
N GLY A 61 12.53 -6.93 -15.15
CA GLY A 61 12.50 -5.66 -14.43
C GLY A 61 11.08 -5.18 -14.12
N VAL A 62 10.15 -5.29 -15.07
CA VAL A 62 8.73 -4.93 -14.86
C VAL A 62 8.07 -5.85 -13.83
N LEU A 63 8.32 -7.15 -13.87
CA LEU A 63 7.81 -8.11 -12.89
C LEU A 63 8.37 -7.84 -11.49
N MET A 64 9.67 -7.54 -11.38
CA MET A 64 10.31 -7.13 -10.13
C MET A 64 9.68 -5.85 -9.57
N LEU A 65 9.51 -4.83 -10.41
CA LEU A 65 8.92 -3.56 -10.02
C LEU A 65 7.46 -3.69 -9.57
N SER A 66 6.66 -4.44 -10.33
CA SER A 66 5.23 -4.63 -10.03
C SER A 66 5.01 -5.55 -8.82
N GLY A 67 5.77 -6.64 -8.70
CA GLY A 67 5.68 -7.55 -7.57
C GLY A 67 6.24 -6.95 -6.29
N PHE A 68 7.54 -6.67 -6.26
CA PHE A 68 8.27 -6.28 -5.05
C PHE A 68 8.47 -4.77 -4.90
N GLY A 69 8.38 -4.01 -5.98
CA GLY A 69 8.51 -2.55 -5.97
C GLY A 69 7.24 -1.80 -5.58
N SER A 70 6.12 -2.50 -5.45
CA SER A 70 4.81 -1.91 -5.17
C SER A 70 4.72 -1.07 -3.88
N PRO A 71 5.44 -1.35 -2.77
CA PRO A 71 5.49 -0.43 -1.62
C PRO A 71 6.16 0.91 -1.96
N PHE A 72 7.19 0.91 -2.81
CA PHE A 72 7.88 2.12 -3.25
C PHE A 72 7.03 2.92 -4.25
N LEU A 73 6.32 2.23 -5.15
CA LEU A 73 5.32 2.85 -6.03
C LEU A 73 4.17 3.45 -5.22
N PHE A 74 3.75 2.81 -4.11
CA PHE A 74 2.79 3.39 -3.19
C PHE A 74 3.32 4.66 -2.52
N GLY A 75 4.58 4.69 -2.07
CA GLY A 75 5.23 5.90 -1.56
C GLY A 75 5.25 7.04 -2.59
N LEU A 76 5.54 6.73 -3.86
CA LEU A 76 5.48 7.68 -4.97
C LEU A 76 4.04 8.18 -5.21
N ALA A 77 3.05 7.29 -5.15
CA ALA A 77 1.65 7.66 -5.29
C ALA A 77 1.24 8.64 -4.17
N VAL A 78 1.59 8.36 -2.91
CA VAL A 78 1.34 9.24 -1.76
C VAL A 78 1.98 10.62 -1.96
N LEU A 79 3.20 10.67 -2.49
CA LEU A 79 3.88 11.93 -2.82
C LEU A 79 3.16 12.68 -3.95
N GLY A 80 2.74 11.96 -4.99
CA GLY A 80 2.08 12.51 -6.18
C GLY A 80 0.70 13.11 -5.90
N VAL A 81 -0.03 12.61 -4.90
CA VAL A 81 -1.34 13.19 -4.53
C VAL A 81 -1.21 14.63 -4.00
N ALA A 82 -0.02 15.10 -3.60
CA ALA A 82 0.23 16.51 -3.30
C ALA A 82 -0.11 17.45 -4.48
N TRP A 83 -0.05 16.93 -5.70
CA TRP A 83 -0.16 17.74 -6.90
C TRP A 83 -1.63 18.09 -7.18
N PRO A 84 -2.00 19.39 -7.32
CA PRO A 84 -3.39 19.82 -7.53
C PRO A 84 -4.10 19.10 -8.68
N ARG A 85 -3.38 18.86 -9.78
CA ARG A 85 -3.89 18.19 -10.98
C ARG A 85 -4.25 16.71 -10.78
N LEU A 86 -3.72 16.08 -9.72
CA LEU A 86 -3.94 14.68 -9.41
C LEU A 86 -4.96 14.47 -8.28
N HIS A 87 -5.58 15.53 -7.74
CA HIS A 87 -6.53 15.38 -6.64
C HIS A 87 -7.76 14.54 -7.03
N ASP A 88 -8.28 14.72 -8.25
CA ASP A 88 -9.44 13.98 -8.74
C ASP A 88 -9.10 12.50 -9.05
N ALA A 89 -7.86 12.24 -9.49
CA ALA A 89 -7.35 10.91 -9.79
C ALA A 89 -6.63 10.24 -8.60
N ALA A 90 -6.48 10.94 -7.48
CA ALA A 90 -5.65 10.58 -6.33
C ALA A 90 -5.92 9.16 -5.84
N ARG A 91 -7.21 8.82 -5.77
CA ARG A 91 -7.67 7.52 -5.31
C ARG A 91 -7.25 6.40 -6.26
N ASP A 92 -7.36 6.62 -7.55
CA ASP A 92 -7.05 5.61 -8.56
C ASP A 92 -5.53 5.40 -8.66
N VAL A 93 -4.77 6.50 -8.56
CA VAL A 93 -3.30 6.48 -8.47
C VAL A 93 -2.82 5.68 -7.24
N LEU A 94 -3.46 5.85 -6.08
CA LEU A 94 -3.13 5.09 -4.87
C LEU A 94 -3.54 3.62 -4.96
N ARG A 95 -4.64 3.31 -5.65
CA ARG A 95 -5.18 1.95 -5.74
C ARG A 95 -4.33 1.00 -6.56
N GLY A 96 -3.70 1.47 -7.63
CA GLY A 96 -2.84 0.64 -8.48
C GLY A 96 -1.78 -0.11 -7.68
N PRO A 97 -0.87 0.59 -6.98
CA PRO A 97 0.16 -0.04 -6.16
C PRO A 97 -0.40 -0.91 -5.03
N ILE A 98 -1.52 -0.52 -4.41
CA ILE A 98 -2.16 -1.33 -3.35
C ILE A 98 -2.70 -2.65 -3.90
N GLY A 99 -3.32 -2.64 -5.08
CA GLY A 99 -3.79 -3.85 -5.74
C GLY A 99 -2.63 -4.81 -6.04
N LEU A 100 -1.52 -4.28 -6.57
CA LEU A 100 -0.31 -5.06 -6.81
C LEU A 100 0.27 -5.65 -5.51
N MET A 101 0.32 -4.86 -4.43
CA MET A 101 0.76 -5.35 -3.11
C MET A 101 -0.09 -6.52 -2.63
N HIS A 102 -1.42 -6.46 -2.74
CA HIS A 102 -2.30 -7.58 -2.32
C HIS A 102 -2.10 -8.82 -3.18
N GLY A 103 -1.98 -8.66 -4.50
CA GLY A 103 -1.73 -9.79 -5.41
C GLY A 103 -0.41 -10.50 -5.07
N GLN A 104 0.66 -9.73 -4.92
CA GLN A 104 1.96 -10.31 -4.57
C GLN A 104 1.99 -10.87 -3.16
N LEU A 105 1.37 -10.20 -2.19
CA LEU A 105 1.30 -10.65 -0.81
C LEU A 105 0.58 -12.00 -0.69
N LEU A 106 -0.53 -12.20 -1.40
CA LEU A 106 -1.22 -13.48 -1.46
C LEU A 106 -0.32 -14.58 -2.02
N LEU A 107 0.33 -14.33 -3.16
CA LEU A 107 1.22 -15.29 -3.79
C LEU A 107 2.39 -15.67 -2.88
N VAL A 108 3.10 -14.66 -2.35
CA VAL A 108 4.25 -14.85 -1.45
C VAL A 108 3.82 -15.57 -0.18
N ALA A 109 2.73 -15.14 0.47
CA ALA A 109 2.26 -15.78 1.70
C ALA A 109 1.86 -17.24 1.47
N PHE A 110 1.23 -17.56 0.33
CA PHE A 110 0.91 -18.93 -0.04
C PHE A 110 2.16 -19.78 -0.26
N VAL A 111 3.13 -19.29 -1.05
CA VAL A 111 4.39 -20.01 -1.31
C VAL A 111 5.16 -20.25 -0.01
N VAL A 112 5.27 -19.22 0.84
CA VAL A 112 5.96 -19.30 2.12
C VAL A 112 5.27 -20.28 3.08
N TRP A 113 3.94 -20.24 3.16
CA TRP A 113 3.18 -21.21 3.94
C TRP A 113 3.37 -22.64 3.42
N ARG A 114 3.34 -22.82 2.09
CA ARG A 114 3.48 -24.13 1.45
C ARG A 114 4.85 -24.76 1.69
N HIS A 115 5.92 -23.96 1.70
CA HIS A 115 7.28 -24.46 1.92
C HIS A 115 7.71 -24.50 3.39
N GLY A 116 6.98 -23.84 4.31
CA GLY A 116 7.24 -23.92 5.75
C GLY A 116 8.55 -23.28 6.22
N GLN A 117 9.17 -22.42 5.41
CA GLN A 117 10.51 -21.88 5.64
C GLN A 117 10.56 -20.55 6.39
N ALA A 118 9.42 -19.99 6.81
CA ALA A 118 9.37 -18.67 7.43
C ALA A 118 8.61 -18.65 8.75
N VAL A 119 9.01 -17.73 9.62
CA VAL A 119 8.34 -17.46 10.89
C VAL A 119 6.95 -16.89 10.61
N ALA A 120 5.94 -17.40 11.32
CA ALA A 120 4.57 -16.92 11.23
C ALA A 120 3.99 -16.92 9.80
N ALA A 121 4.33 -17.94 8.99
CA ALA A 121 3.84 -18.08 7.62
C ALA A 121 2.30 -18.16 7.52
N LEU A 122 1.64 -18.93 8.41
CA LEU A 122 0.18 -19.03 8.42
C LEU A 122 -0.50 -17.71 8.84
N PRO A 123 -0.05 -16.99 9.89
CA PRO A 123 -0.50 -15.62 10.16
C PRO A 123 -0.33 -14.66 8.98
N LEU A 124 0.79 -14.71 8.25
CA LEU A 124 0.99 -13.89 7.04
C LEU A 124 -0.06 -14.22 5.97
N LEU A 125 -0.35 -15.51 5.75
CA LEU A 125 -1.38 -15.94 4.81
C LEU A 125 -2.78 -15.45 5.23
N GLY A 126 -3.13 -15.57 6.51
CA GLY A 126 -4.37 -15.02 7.05
C GLY A 126 -4.49 -13.51 6.85
N PHE A 127 -3.40 -12.77 7.13
CA PHE A 127 -3.32 -11.33 6.89
C PHE A 127 -3.52 -10.98 5.41
N ALA A 128 -2.86 -11.72 4.51
CA ALA A 128 -2.98 -11.56 3.07
C ALA A 128 -4.42 -11.78 2.57
N VAL A 129 -5.05 -12.88 3.00
CA VAL A 129 -6.43 -13.24 2.61
C VAL A 129 -7.43 -12.22 3.12
N VAL A 130 -7.41 -11.89 4.42
CA VAL A 130 -8.34 -10.91 4.99
C VAL A 130 -8.11 -9.53 4.38
N GLY A 131 -6.85 -9.13 4.21
CA GLY A 131 -6.48 -7.89 3.56
C GLY A 131 -7.04 -7.79 2.13
N ALA A 132 -6.87 -8.83 1.32
CA ALA A 132 -7.38 -8.87 -0.04
C ALA A 132 -8.92 -8.82 -0.08
N VAL A 133 -9.61 -9.56 0.79
CA VAL A 133 -11.08 -9.54 0.87
C VAL A 133 -11.59 -8.14 1.24
N VAL A 134 -11.00 -7.49 2.24
CA VAL A 134 -11.36 -6.13 2.64
C VAL A 134 -11.09 -5.15 1.49
N TYR A 135 -9.94 -5.27 0.82
CA TYR A 135 -9.59 -4.44 -0.31
C TYR A 135 -10.59 -4.56 -1.46
N VAL A 136 -10.91 -5.79 -1.89
CA VAL A 136 -11.90 -6.06 -2.94
C VAL A 136 -13.28 -5.51 -2.55
N ARG A 137 -13.75 -5.78 -1.33
CA ARG A 137 -15.04 -5.26 -0.83
C ARG A 137 -15.08 -3.73 -0.84
N SER A 138 -13.97 -3.06 -0.56
CA SER A 138 -13.87 -1.60 -0.65
C SER A 138 -13.80 -1.06 -2.09
N GLY A 139 -13.44 -1.93 -3.04
CA GLY A 139 -13.39 -1.69 -4.48
C GLY A 139 -14.74 -1.84 -5.16
N MET A 140 -15.55 -2.81 -4.70
CA MET A 140 -16.90 -3.06 -5.21
C MET A 140 -17.81 -1.87 -4.88
N ALA A 141 -18.23 -1.12 -5.89
CA ALA A 141 -19.28 -0.13 -5.75
C ALA A 141 -20.59 -0.88 -5.51
N ALA A 142 -21.09 -0.90 -4.28
CA ALA A 142 -22.51 -1.18 -4.06
C ALA A 142 -23.32 -0.09 -4.79
N PRO A 143 -24.49 -0.38 -5.39
CA PRO A 143 -25.41 0.65 -5.84
C PRO A 143 -25.74 1.58 -4.64
N GLY A 144 -25.32 2.85 -4.69
CA GLY A 144 -25.42 3.79 -3.56
C GLY A 144 -24.28 3.75 -2.52
N GLY A 145 -23.26 2.90 -2.72
CA GLY A 145 -22.13 2.74 -1.79
C GLY A 145 -21.12 3.88 -1.85
N LYS A 146 -20.87 4.52 -0.71
CA LYS A 146 -19.86 5.60 -0.59
C LYS A 146 -18.47 5.06 -0.89
N ARG A 147 -17.85 5.59 -1.94
CA ARG A 147 -16.47 5.33 -2.34
C ARG A 147 -15.49 5.72 -1.20
N LEU A 148 -14.52 4.86 -0.89
CA LEU A 148 -13.43 5.19 0.06
C LEU A 148 -12.73 6.50 -0.32
N THR A 149 -12.46 7.34 0.66
CA THR A 149 -11.69 8.59 0.48
C THR A 149 -10.22 8.31 0.17
N ALA A 150 -9.50 9.29 -0.37
CA ALA A 150 -8.06 9.19 -0.59
C ALA A 150 -7.29 8.92 0.72
N LEU A 151 -7.66 9.59 1.82
CA LEU A 151 -7.06 9.37 3.15
C LEU A 151 -7.29 7.94 3.67
N ALA A 152 -8.50 7.41 3.53
CA ALA A 152 -8.77 6.03 3.91
C ALA A 152 -7.98 5.03 3.06
N THR A 153 -7.84 5.32 1.76
CA THR A 153 -7.04 4.51 0.82
C THR A 153 -5.55 4.53 1.18
N MET A 154 -4.99 5.72 1.48
CA MET A 154 -3.61 5.87 1.97
C MET A 154 -3.39 5.12 3.26
N ARG A 155 -4.27 5.28 4.25
CA ARG A 155 -4.18 4.58 5.52
C ARG A 155 -4.15 3.07 5.33
N TRP A 156 -5.02 2.55 4.47
CA TRP A 156 -5.07 1.13 4.16
C TRP A 156 -3.77 0.62 3.56
N GLY A 157 -3.25 1.30 2.51
CA GLY A 157 -1.96 0.96 1.92
C GLY A 157 -0.83 0.99 2.95
N ALA A 158 -0.81 1.99 3.82
CA ALA A 158 0.16 2.12 4.89
C ALA A 158 0.10 0.95 5.90
N ILE A 159 -1.10 0.50 6.28
CA ILE A 159 -1.28 -0.67 7.16
C ILE A 159 -0.75 -1.95 6.50
N VAL A 160 -1.02 -2.14 5.20
CA VAL A 160 -0.51 -3.30 4.44
C VAL A 160 1.02 -3.30 4.43
N VAL A 161 1.63 -2.16 4.07
CA VAL A 161 3.08 -2.00 4.05
C VAL A 161 3.69 -2.24 5.44
N ALA A 162 3.11 -1.67 6.50
CA ALA A 162 3.57 -1.85 7.86
C ALA A 162 3.49 -3.32 8.30
N GLY A 163 2.39 -4.01 7.99
CA GLY A 163 2.20 -5.42 8.32
C GLY A 163 3.25 -6.31 7.67
N VAL A 164 3.54 -6.09 6.38
CA VAL A 164 4.58 -6.83 5.66
C VAL A 164 5.97 -6.51 6.22
N ALA A 165 6.30 -5.23 6.45
CA ALA A 165 7.58 -4.84 7.00
C ALA A 165 7.83 -5.38 8.42
N ALA A 166 6.78 -5.42 9.26
CA ALA A 166 6.84 -6.05 10.57
C ALA A 166 7.07 -7.57 10.47
N TRP A 167 6.36 -8.26 9.55
CA TRP A 167 6.58 -9.68 9.31
C TRP A 167 8.00 -9.99 8.77
N CYS A 168 8.52 -9.14 7.88
CA CYS A 168 9.90 -9.19 7.40
C CYS A 168 10.89 -9.11 8.58
N ARG A 169 10.63 -8.25 9.58
CA ARG A 169 11.45 -8.15 10.78
C ARG A 169 11.37 -9.38 11.68
N LEU A 170 10.22 -10.05 11.76
CA LEU A 170 10.08 -11.30 12.51
C LEU A 170 10.99 -12.42 11.98
N GLN A 171 11.43 -12.36 10.72
CA GLN A 171 12.33 -13.37 10.14
C GLN A 171 13.72 -13.38 10.79
N ALA A 172 14.09 -12.34 11.54
CA ALA A 172 15.29 -12.34 12.37
C ALA A 172 15.28 -13.48 13.40
N LEU A 173 14.09 -13.90 13.88
CA LEU A 173 13.95 -15.04 14.78
C LEU A 173 14.31 -16.39 14.13
N ALA A 174 14.31 -16.47 12.80
CA ALA A 174 14.80 -17.61 12.02
C ALA A 174 16.21 -17.38 11.45
N GLY A 175 16.95 -16.38 11.97
CA GLY A 175 18.32 -16.09 11.53
C GLY A 175 18.42 -15.25 10.25
N VAL A 176 17.31 -14.79 9.69
CA VAL A 176 17.31 -13.94 8.47
C VAL A 176 17.20 -12.47 8.87
N SER A 177 18.32 -11.75 8.82
CA SER A 177 18.36 -10.32 9.15
C SER A 177 18.31 -9.45 7.90
N LEU A 178 17.18 -8.78 7.68
CA LEU A 178 17.00 -7.84 6.57
C LEU A 178 17.62 -6.48 6.87
N GLY A 179 17.94 -5.73 5.82
CA GLY A 179 18.60 -4.43 5.93
C GLY A 179 17.70 -3.29 6.45
N ARG A 180 18.28 -2.10 6.66
CA ARG A 180 17.62 -0.92 7.26
C ARG A 180 16.43 -0.39 6.45
N ALA A 181 16.33 -0.70 5.17
CA ALA A 181 15.17 -0.33 4.35
C ALA A 181 13.86 -0.76 5.01
N VAL A 182 13.83 -1.95 5.63
CA VAL A 182 12.64 -2.49 6.28
C VAL A 182 12.22 -1.66 7.50
N ASP A 183 13.18 -1.16 8.28
CA ASP A 183 12.88 -0.29 9.44
C ASP A 183 12.29 1.05 9.00
N VAL A 184 12.89 1.66 7.98
CA VAL A 184 12.44 2.95 7.46
C VAL A 184 11.03 2.83 6.88
N VAL A 185 10.78 1.78 6.09
CA VAL A 185 9.46 1.49 5.53
C VAL A 185 8.45 1.21 6.64
N LEU A 186 8.81 0.43 7.67
CA LEU A 186 7.93 0.14 8.81
C LEU A 186 7.58 1.43 9.58
N ALA A 187 8.58 2.21 9.97
CA ALA A 187 8.36 3.44 10.73
C ALA A 187 7.53 4.46 9.93
N ALA A 188 7.90 4.70 8.66
CA ALA A 188 7.20 5.64 7.81
C ALA A 188 5.75 5.22 7.53
N SER A 189 5.50 3.93 7.33
CA SER A 189 4.14 3.41 7.10
C SER A 189 3.28 3.44 8.36
N LEU A 190 3.84 3.18 9.55
CA LEU A 190 3.12 3.36 10.81
C LEU A 190 2.74 4.82 11.06
N VAL A 191 3.69 5.75 10.88
CA VAL A 191 3.40 7.19 11.00
C VAL A 191 2.35 7.61 9.97
N LEU A 192 2.48 7.18 8.71
CA LEU A 192 1.50 7.44 7.67
C LEU A 192 0.11 6.93 8.05
N ALA A 193 -0.01 5.72 8.58
CA ALA A 193 -1.27 5.15 9.03
C ALA A 193 -1.90 5.92 10.20
N ILE A 194 -1.09 6.52 11.08
CA ILE A 194 -1.55 7.34 12.22
C ILE A 194 -2.05 8.70 11.74
N VAL A 195 -1.28 9.40 10.91
CA VAL A 195 -1.61 10.76 10.47
C VAL A 195 -2.78 10.81 9.49
N THR A 196 -3.09 9.67 8.86
CA THR A 196 -4.25 9.50 7.96
C THR A 196 -5.48 8.91 8.67
N ARG A 197 -5.47 8.81 10.01
CA ARG A 197 -6.67 8.42 10.77
C ARG A 197 -7.79 9.44 10.59
N PRO A 198 -9.05 9.00 10.40
CA PRO A 198 -10.20 9.89 10.51
C PRO A 198 -10.16 10.56 11.89
N ARG A 199 -10.24 11.89 11.94
CA ARG A 199 -10.50 12.58 13.20
C ARG A 199 -11.92 12.22 13.64
N ALA A 200 -12.06 11.70 14.86
CA ALA A 200 -13.36 11.53 15.46
C ALA A 200 -14.04 12.91 15.51
N ARG A 201 -15.25 13.00 14.96
CA ARG A 201 -16.13 14.15 15.15
C ARG A 201 -16.92 13.94 16.44
#